data_AF-A0AAX0QX99-F1
#
_entry.id   AF-A0AAX0QX99-F1
#
_cell.length_a   1.000
_cell.length_b   1.000
_cell.length_c   1.000
_cell.angle_alpha   90.00
_cell.angle_beta   90.00
_cell.angle_gamma   90.00
#
_symmetry.space_group_name_H-M   'P 1'
#
loop_
_entity.id
_entity.type
_entity.pdbx_description
1 polymer ?
#
loop_
_entity_poly.entity_id
_entity_poly.type
_entity_poly.pdbx_seq_one_letter_code
_entity_poly.pdbx_strand_id
1 'polypeptide(L)'
;MDDLRSYLIENQILFNVFLDEPGYQFIYSDVNLKEEVGTVEAFNHKVYQVLSTRTMEGQLYGYLKGQREIGWVKLKNSHYVFNKQNEIVFVKKYAEIQNALNITYQFADRFTQDVQNKYLTSTGLVKYNDEFYELLFQKKRFVGFMKPSDLDVGYHVNENVNLRQGTVLFLESRLKTKAENVHVKGDFRLKLLFPEKGIGKLEEEKQVYWIELKHVDPQQLERILDTLPDYSSTEEVEKSDLIHNFLTERQQAKHVITALVNDKMNQGWNAQVDGFEGQSNIHERYQNLKNSKLGQLQIKYWNMRKKWGKSHGKSTSN
;
A
#
# COMPACT_ATOMS: atom_id res chain seq x y z
N MET A 1 -7.82 4.58 -17.57
CA MET A 1 -8.09 5.34 -16.32
C MET A 1 -9.57 5.34 -15.96
N ASP A 2 -10.49 5.73 -16.85
CA ASP A 2 -11.92 5.80 -16.49
C ASP A 2 -12.56 4.44 -16.17
N ASP A 3 -12.16 3.36 -16.85
CA ASP A 3 -12.76 2.03 -16.65
C ASP A 3 -12.52 1.44 -15.26
N LEU A 4 -11.32 1.59 -14.70
CA LEU A 4 -10.97 1.04 -13.38
C LEU A 4 -11.70 1.79 -12.26
N ARG A 5 -11.64 3.12 -12.30
CA ARG A 5 -12.32 3.99 -11.35
C ARG A 5 -13.83 3.77 -11.40
N SER A 6 -14.39 3.65 -12.60
CA SER A 6 -15.81 3.34 -12.80
C SER A 6 -16.14 1.96 -12.24
N TYR A 7 -15.32 0.95 -12.51
CA TYR A 7 -15.50 -0.38 -11.92
C TYR A 7 -15.46 -0.35 -10.38
N LEU A 8 -14.50 0.34 -9.76
CA LEU A 8 -14.43 0.44 -8.30
C LEU A 8 -15.68 1.12 -7.72
N ILE A 9 -16.13 2.22 -8.33
CA ILE A 9 -17.31 2.98 -7.90
C ILE A 9 -18.59 2.14 -8.08
N GLU A 10 -18.80 1.57 -9.27
CA GLU A 10 -19.96 0.70 -9.59
C GLU A 10 -20.05 -0.51 -8.65
N ASN A 11 -18.90 -1.02 -8.21
CA ASN A 11 -18.82 -2.19 -7.35
C ASN A 11 -18.65 -1.83 -5.87
N GLN A 12 -18.69 -0.53 -5.52
CA GLN A 12 -18.53 -0.01 -4.16
C GLN A 12 -17.29 -0.55 -3.44
N ILE A 13 -16.22 -0.79 -4.18
CA ILE A 13 -14.94 -1.28 -3.65
C ILE A 13 -14.27 -0.11 -2.94
N LEU A 14 -13.69 -0.39 -1.77
CA LEU A 14 -12.91 0.60 -1.01
C LEU A 14 -11.68 1.01 -1.83
N PHE A 15 -11.39 2.31 -1.90
CA PHE A 15 -10.20 2.83 -2.58
C PHE A 15 -9.60 4.02 -1.82
N ASN A 16 -8.41 4.45 -2.22
CA ASN A 16 -7.72 5.57 -1.59
C ASN A 16 -7.70 6.80 -2.52
N VAL A 17 -7.75 7.98 -1.92
CA VAL A 17 -7.63 9.27 -2.61
C VAL A 17 -6.63 10.17 -1.89
N PHE A 18 -5.86 10.92 -2.66
CA PHE A 18 -5.17 12.10 -2.17
C PHE A 18 -6.13 13.28 -2.31
N LEU A 19 -6.62 13.77 -1.17
CA LEU A 19 -7.65 14.81 -1.14
C LEU A 19 -7.05 16.14 -1.57
N ASP A 20 -7.62 16.70 -2.63
CA ASP A 20 -7.30 18.01 -3.16
C ASP A 20 -8.61 18.63 -3.64
N GLU A 21 -9.27 19.39 -2.78
CA GLU A 21 -10.52 20.06 -3.12
C GLU A 21 -10.47 21.54 -2.68
N PRO A 22 -11.30 22.43 -3.24
CA PRO A 22 -11.31 23.82 -2.80
C PRO A 22 -11.57 23.91 -1.29
N GLY A 23 -10.71 24.62 -0.55
CA GLY A 23 -10.73 24.61 0.93
C GLY A 23 -12.07 25.00 1.57
N TYR A 24 -12.86 25.82 0.89
CA TYR A 24 -14.20 26.25 1.32
C TYR A 24 -15.30 25.19 1.12
N GLN A 25 -15.00 24.06 0.46
CA GLN A 25 -15.98 23.00 0.23
C GLN A 25 -16.39 22.36 1.57
N PHE A 26 -17.69 22.14 1.74
CA PHE A 26 -18.24 21.52 2.94
C PHE A 26 -17.99 20.01 3.00
N ILE A 27 -17.90 19.53 4.23
CA ILE A 27 -17.95 18.13 4.62
C ILE A 27 -19.33 17.90 5.24
N TYR A 28 -19.99 16.80 4.85
CA TYR A 28 -21.32 16.46 5.35
C TYR A 28 -21.28 15.24 6.28
N SER A 29 -22.08 15.25 7.34
CA SER A 29 -22.19 14.09 8.27
C SER A 29 -22.91 12.91 7.62
N ASP A 30 -23.87 13.20 6.75
CA ASP A 30 -24.83 12.22 6.25
C ASP A 30 -24.83 12.08 4.73
N VAL A 31 -25.30 10.93 4.27
CA VAL A 31 -25.30 10.57 2.84
C VAL A 31 -26.21 11.45 1.99
N ASN A 32 -27.21 12.12 2.59
CA ASN A 32 -28.10 13.04 1.91
C ASN A 32 -27.59 14.49 1.89
N LEU A 33 -26.40 14.73 2.44
CA LEU A 33 -25.70 16.01 2.37
C LEU A 33 -26.52 17.15 3.00
N LYS A 34 -27.21 16.87 4.11
CA LYS A 34 -28.10 17.85 4.76
C LYS A 34 -27.41 18.62 5.88
N GLU A 35 -26.52 17.96 6.60
CA GLU A 35 -25.83 18.55 7.76
C GLU A 35 -24.35 18.75 7.44
N GLU A 36 -23.92 20.01 7.46
CA GLU A 36 -22.53 20.42 7.29
C GLU A 36 -21.80 20.35 8.63
N VAL A 37 -20.66 19.66 8.65
CA VAL A 37 -19.84 19.48 9.88
C VAL A 37 -18.53 20.26 9.86
N GLY A 38 -18.22 20.92 8.74
CA GLY A 38 -17.01 21.72 8.56
C GLY A 38 -16.58 21.83 7.11
N THR A 39 -15.35 22.28 6.89
CA THR A 39 -14.75 22.46 5.56
C THR A 39 -13.57 21.53 5.34
N VAL A 40 -13.24 21.27 4.07
CA VAL A 40 -12.15 20.36 3.66
C VAL A 40 -10.74 20.91 3.89
N GLU A 41 -10.58 22.22 4.12
CA GLU A 41 -9.28 22.89 4.20
C GLU A 41 -8.26 22.18 5.12
N ALA A 42 -8.65 21.82 6.35
CA ALA A 42 -7.76 21.15 7.30
C ALA A 42 -7.39 19.70 6.91
N PHE A 43 -8.15 19.12 5.97
CA PHE A 43 -8.01 17.74 5.52
C PHE A 43 -7.26 17.63 4.19
N ASN A 44 -7.19 18.70 3.40
CA ASN A 44 -6.48 18.68 2.12
C ASN A 44 -5.01 18.23 2.22
N HIS A 45 -4.52 17.74 1.09
CA HIS A 45 -3.16 17.29 0.84
C HIS A 45 -2.73 16.10 1.71
N LYS A 46 -3.68 15.20 1.96
CA LYS A 46 -3.52 13.96 2.71
C LYS A 46 -4.22 12.81 2.00
N VAL A 47 -3.78 11.59 2.30
CA VAL A 47 -4.40 10.37 1.75
C VAL A 47 -5.49 9.88 2.68
N TYR A 48 -6.65 9.55 2.11
CA TYR A 48 -7.80 9.00 2.82
C TYR A 48 -8.36 7.78 2.10
N GLN A 49 -8.94 6.89 2.90
CA GLN A 49 -9.73 5.79 2.38
C GLN A 49 -11.16 6.26 2.13
N VAL A 50 -11.68 5.97 0.95
CA VAL A 50 -13.08 6.17 0.58
C VAL A 50 -13.85 4.89 0.92
N LEU A 51 -14.75 4.99 1.89
CA LEU A 51 -15.53 3.84 2.36
C LEU A 51 -16.80 3.58 1.55
N SER A 52 -17.37 4.65 1.02
CA SER A 52 -18.60 4.62 0.25
C SER A 52 -18.60 5.77 -0.74
N THR A 53 -19.34 5.60 -1.84
CA THR A 53 -19.51 6.63 -2.85
C THR A 53 -20.98 6.83 -3.16
N ARG A 54 -21.31 8.04 -3.62
CA ARG A 54 -22.64 8.39 -4.11
C ARG A 54 -22.50 9.38 -5.25
N THR A 55 -23.24 9.15 -6.34
CA THR A 55 -23.35 10.13 -7.42
C THR A 55 -24.66 10.88 -7.27
N MET A 56 -24.59 12.21 -7.16
CA MET A 56 -25.76 13.10 -7.14
C MET A 56 -25.54 14.21 -8.17
N GLU A 57 -26.51 14.40 -9.06
CA GLU A 57 -26.44 15.43 -10.12
C GLU A 57 -25.14 15.35 -10.96
N GLY A 58 -24.68 14.13 -11.24
CA GLY A 58 -23.43 13.90 -11.98
C GLY A 58 -22.14 14.16 -11.20
N GLN A 59 -22.23 14.47 -9.91
CA GLN A 59 -21.08 14.74 -9.04
C GLN A 59 -20.82 13.54 -8.12
N LEU A 60 -19.56 13.11 -8.05
CA LEU A 60 -19.13 12.02 -7.19
C LEU A 60 -18.84 12.55 -5.78
N TYR A 61 -19.49 11.96 -4.78
CA TYR A 61 -19.20 12.14 -3.38
C TYR A 61 -18.60 10.86 -2.80
N GLY A 62 -17.63 11.01 -1.90
CA GLY A 62 -17.02 9.91 -1.17
C GLY A 62 -17.09 10.14 0.35
N TYR A 63 -17.38 9.09 1.10
CA TYR A 63 -17.30 9.09 2.55
C TYR A 63 -15.87 8.76 2.99
N LEU A 64 -15.17 9.74 3.55
CA LEU A 64 -13.73 9.68 3.82
C LEU A 64 -13.43 9.19 5.24
N LYS A 65 -12.40 8.35 5.34
CA LYS A 65 -11.81 7.89 6.60
C LYS A 65 -10.30 8.05 6.58
N GLY A 66 -9.79 8.73 7.61
CA GLY A 66 -8.37 8.75 7.97
C GLY A 66 -8.14 7.95 9.24
N GLN A 67 -7.51 8.57 10.24
CA GLN A 67 -7.46 8.00 11.60
C GLN A 67 -8.84 7.91 12.26
N ARG A 68 -9.72 8.86 11.90
CA ARG A 68 -11.14 8.90 12.24
C ARG A 68 -11.96 9.09 10.97
N GLU A 69 -13.25 8.86 11.06
CA GLU A 69 -14.20 9.24 10.01
C GLU A 69 -14.22 10.77 9.88
N ILE A 70 -14.32 11.24 8.63
CA ILE A 70 -14.30 12.67 8.30
C ILE A 70 -15.69 13.11 7.87
N GLY A 71 -16.29 12.40 6.91
CA GLY A 71 -17.60 12.74 6.36
C GLY A 71 -17.66 12.57 4.85
N TRP A 72 -18.78 12.96 4.28
CA TRP A 72 -19.02 12.98 2.84
C TRP A 72 -18.41 14.24 2.22
N VAL A 73 -17.63 14.03 1.17
CA VAL A 73 -16.92 15.11 0.46
C VAL A 73 -17.09 14.90 -1.04
N LYS A 74 -17.31 15.99 -1.78
CA LYS A 74 -17.31 15.95 -3.25
C LYS A 74 -15.89 15.73 -3.75
N LEU A 75 -15.69 14.73 -4.60
CA LEU A 75 -14.38 14.32 -5.11
C LEU A 75 -14.23 14.73 -6.58
N LYS A 76 -13.90 16.00 -6.81
CA LYS A 76 -13.75 16.57 -8.15
C LYS A 76 -12.29 16.65 -8.58
N ASN A 77 -11.43 17.27 -7.77
CA ASN A 77 -10.02 17.49 -8.14
C ASN A 77 -9.07 16.50 -7.44
N SER A 78 -9.57 15.75 -6.46
CA SER A 78 -8.79 14.73 -5.74
C SER A 78 -8.23 13.65 -6.66
N HIS A 79 -7.02 13.20 -6.36
CA HIS A 79 -6.30 12.22 -7.15
C HIS A 79 -6.56 10.81 -6.63
N TYR A 80 -6.82 9.88 -7.55
CA TYR A 80 -6.89 8.46 -7.21
C TYR A 80 -5.52 7.94 -6.77
N VAL A 81 -5.48 7.20 -5.66
CA VAL A 81 -4.25 6.57 -5.17
C VAL A 81 -4.32 5.09 -5.47
N PHE A 82 -3.47 4.63 -6.40
CA PHE A 82 -3.29 3.23 -6.69
C PHE A 82 -2.51 2.57 -5.57
N ASN A 83 -3.10 1.54 -4.98
CA ASN A 83 -2.43 0.76 -3.95
C ASN A 83 -1.39 -0.17 -4.56
N LYS A 84 -0.28 -0.31 -3.85
CA LYS A 84 0.72 -1.32 -4.12
C LYS A 84 1.21 -1.93 -2.82
N GLN A 85 2.07 -2.95 -2.94
CA GLN A 85 2.79 -3.44 -1.78
C GLN A 85 3.68 -2.33 -1.21
N ASN A 86 3.71 -2.22 0.12
CA ASN A 86 4.59 -1.27 0.79
C ASN A 86 6.05 -1.68 0.56
N GLU A 87 6.85 -0.72 0.11
CA GLU A 87 8.26 -0.91 -0.19
C GLU A 87 9.11 0.07 0.60
N ILE A 88 10.27 -0.39 1.03
CA ILE A 88 11.25 0.46 1.72
C ILE A 88 12.16 1.05 0.65
N VAL A 89 12.30 2.37 0.63
CA VAL A 89 13.04 3.09 -0.42
C VAL A 89 13.96 4.15 0.16
N PHE A 90 15.02 4.49 -0.56
CA PHE A 90 15.80 5.71 -0.38
C PHE A 90 15.59 6.65 -1.56
N VAL A 91 15.71 7.96 -1.31
CA VAL A 91 15.81 8.95 -2.39
C VAL A 91 17.23 8.91 -2.95
N LYS A 92 17.37 8.78 -4.28
CA LYS A 92 18.69 8.77 -4.94
C LYS A 92 19.38 10.13 -4.76
N LYS A 93 20.72 10.13 -4.73
CA LYS A 93 21.54 11.30 -4.37
C LYS A 93 21.29 12.54 -5.26
N TYR A 94 20.92 12.34 -6.52
CA TYR A 94 20.68 13.42 -7.50
C TYR A 94 19.23 13.46 -7.98
N ALA A 95 18.31 12.89 -7.20
CA ALA A 95 16.90 12.87 -7.50
C ALA A 95 16.28 14.28 -7.51
N GLU A 96 15.35 14.53 -8.43
CA GLU A 96 14.63 15.80 -8.52
C GLU A 96 13.45 15.83 -7.55
N ILE A 97 13.68 16.43 -6.38
CA ILE A 97 12.66 16.56 -5.33
C ILE A 97 11.61 17.61 -5.69
N GLN A 98 11.99 18.65 -6.43
CA GLN A 98 11.12 19.74 -6.86
C GLN A 98 10.30 19.34 -8.11
N ASN A 99 9.65 18.17 -8.06
CA ASN A 99 8.73 17.76 -9.11
C ASN A 99 7.39 18.53 -9.05
N ALA A 100 6.59 18.41 -10.10
CA ALA A 100 5.35 19.17 -10.27
C ALA A 100 4.41 19.08 -9.06
N LEU A 101 4.15 17.86 -8.54
CA LEU A 101 3.28 17.66 -7.38
C LEU A 101 3.87 18.29 -6.10
N ASN A 102 5.17 18.13 -5.88
CA ASN A 102 5.82 18.69 -4.70
C ASN A 102 5.86 20.21 -4.71
N ILE A 103 5.96 20.84 -5.88
CA ILE A 103 5.84 22.30 -6.03
C ILE A 103 4.39 22.72 -5.77
N THR A 104 3.42 22.11 -6.46
CA THR A 104 2.00 22.47 -6.36
C THR A 104 1.48 22.42 -4.92
N TYR A 105 1.87 21.39 -4.16
CA TYR A 105 1.40 21.18 -2.79
C TYR A 105 2.42 21.57 -1.72
N GLN A 106 3.51 22.24 -2.10
CA GLN A 106 4.54 22.76 -1.19
C GLN A 106 5.15 21.68 -0.27
N PHE A 107 5.44 20.50 -0.84
CA PHE A 107 6.06 19.39 -0.11
C PHE A 107 7.59 19.41 -0.15
N ALA A 108 8.21 20.21 -1.01
CA ALA A 108 9.66 20.18 -1.16
C ALA A 108 10.41 20.50 0.13
N ASP A 109 9.91 21.44 0.94
CA ASP A 109 10.50 21.79 2.24
C ASP A 109 10.47 20.63 3.25
N ARG A 110 9.61 19.62 3.03
CA ARG A 110 9.55 18.42 3.88
C ARG A 110 10.64 17.41 3.57
N PHE A 111 11.23 17.46 2.37
CA PHE A 111 12.36 16.63 1.97
C PHE A 111 13.68 17.24 2.43
N THR A 112 13.83 17.45 3.74
CA THR A 112 15.12 17.88 4.29
C THR A 112 16.21 16.84 4.04
N GLN A 113 17.47 17.25 4.10
CA GLN A 113 18.60 16.33 3.91
C GLN A 113 18.57 15.16 4.91
N ASP A 114 18.06 15.36 6.13
CA ASP A 114 17.89 14.27 7.11
C ASP A 114 16.81 13.26 6.67
N VAL A 115 15.73 13.73 6.04
CA VAL A 115 14.66 12.87 5.51
C VAL A 115 15.15 12.06 4.32
N GLN A 116 15.87 12.69 3.39
CA GLN A 116 16.43 12.01 2.21
C GLN A 116 17.48 10.93 2.59
N ASN A 117 18.18 11.11 3.72
CA ASN A 117 19.17 10.15 4.21
C ASN A 117 18.59 9.01 5.05
N LYS A 118 17.28 8.96 5.24
CA LYS A 118 16.59 7.87 5.91
C LYS A 118 15.81 7.06 4.89
N TYR A 119 15.59 5.78 5.20
CA TYR A 119 14.64 5.02 4.42
C TYR A 119 13.23 5.57 4.65
N LEU A 120 12.46 5.58 3.58
CA LEU A 120 11.05 5.95 3.54
C LEU A 120 10.24 4.71 3.17
N THR A 121 8.93 4.80 3.35
CA THR A 121 8.00 3.77 2.89
C THR A 121 7.23 4.35 1.72
N SER A 122 7.32 3.69 0.57
CA SER A 122 6.40 3.94 -0.52
C SER A 122 5.15 3.07 -0.34
N THR A 123 3.98 3.69 -0.34
CA THR A 123 2.71 2.99 -0.03
C THR A 123 1.72 2.94 -1.19
N GLY A 124 1.98 3.68 -2.26
CA GLY A 124 1.02 3.85 -3.35
C GLY A 124 1.55 4.74 -4.45
N LEU A 125 0.77 4.88 -5.52
CA LEU A 125 1.05 5.75 -6.65
C LEU A 125 -0.11 6.69 -6.94
N VAL A 126 0.18 7.90 -7.40
CA VAL A 126 -0.78 8.82 -8.04
C VAL A 126 -0.34 9.04 -9.47
N LYS A 127 -1.30 9.15 -10.39
CA LYS A 127 -1.05 9.57 -11.76
C LYS A 127 -1.37 11.06 -11.89
N TYR A 128 -0.40 11.87 -12.32
CA TYR A 128 -0.52 13.32 -12.49
C TYR A 128 0.17 13.75 -13.78
N ASN A 129 -0.53 14.49 -14.65
CA ASN A 129 -0.05 14.89 -15.98
C ASN A 129 0.57 13.72 -16.77
N ASP A 130 -0.13 12.58 -16.77
CA ASP A 130 0.30 11.33 -17.39
C ASP A 130 1.56 10.64 -16.83
N GLU A 131 2.16 11.18 -15.78
CA GLU A 131 3.28 10.56 -15.07
C GLU A 131 2.83 9.94 -13.74
N PHE A 132 3.51 8.87 -13.32
CA PHE A 132 3.30 8.26 -12.02
C PHE A 132 4.26 8.81 -10.97
N TYR A 133 3.71 9.03 -9.78
CA TYR A 133 4.42 9.52 -8.61
C TYR A 133 4.13 8.64 -7.41
N GLU A 134 5.18 8.23 -6.72
CA GLU A 134 5.09 7.42 -5.52
C GLU A 134 4.82 8.28 -4.29
N LEU A 135 3.92 7.81 -3.42
CA LEU A 135 3.63 8.47 -2.16
C LEU A 135 4.60 8.00 -1.08
N LEU A 136 5.44 8.91 -0.60
CA LEU A 136 6.46 8.59 0.39
C LEU A 136 6.07 8.99 1.80
N PHE A 137 6.27 8.05 2.72
CA PHE A 137 5.99 8.20 4.13
C PHE A 137 7.24 7.99 4.97
N GLN A 138 7.42 8.85 5.96
CA GLN A 138 8.33 8.61 7.07
C GLN A 138 7.51 8.12 8.26
N LYS A 139 7.59 6.81 8.54
CA LYS A 139 6.67 6.12 9.46
C LYS A 139 5.21 6.31 9.00
N LYS A 140 4.44 7.17 9.67
CA LYS A 140 3.04 7.49 9.33
C LYS A 140 2.86 8.89 8.74
N ARG A 141 3.94 9.68 8.64
CA ARG A 141 3.88 11.06 8.14
C ARG A 141 4.14 11.06 6.65
N PHE A 142 3.19 11.59 5.88
CA PHE A 142 3.37 11.84 4.45
C PHE A 142 4.41 12.95 4.24
N VAL A 143 5.44 12.64 3.45
CA VAL A 143 6.57 13.54 3.15
C VAL A 143 6.37 14.23 1.81
N GLY A 144 5.89 13.51 0.81
CA GLY A 144 5.58 14.04 -0.51
C GLY A 144 5.73 12.96 -1.58
N PHE A 145 5.94 13.40 -2.81
CA PHE A 145 5.92 12.58 -4.02
C PHE A 145 7.30 12.43 -4.64
N MET A 146 7.60 11.28 -5.24
CA MET A 146 8.82 11.08 -6.04
C MET A 146 8.51 10.26 -7.28
N LYS A 147 9.26 10.47 -8.37
CA LYS A 147 9.19 9.58 -9.51
C LYS A 147 9.78 8.21 -9.13
N PRO A 148 9.21 7.09 -9.59
CA PRO A 148 9.78 5.76 -9.34
C PRO A 148 11.27 5.65 -9.71
N SER A 149 11.68 6.29 -10.80
CA SER A 149 13.08 6.32 -11.29
C SER A 149 14.07 6.97 -10.31
N ASP A 150 13.58 7.84 -9.43
CA ASP A 150 14.36 8.60 -8.46
C ASP A 150 14.51 7.88 -7.11
N LEU A 151 13.97 6.67 -7.01
CA LEU A 151 13.97 5.84 -5.80
C LEU A 151 14.92 4.66 -5.94
N ASP A 152 15.69 4.45 -4.89
CA ASP A 152 16.46 3.24 -4.69
C ASP A 152 15.67 2.29 -3.78
N VAL A 153 15.18 1.20 -4.36
CA VAL A 153 14.23 0.30 -3.71
C VAL A 153 14.96 -0.82 -2.99
N GLY A 154 14.47 -1.17 -1.81
CA GLY A 154 15.00 -2.26 -1.02
C GLY A 154 14.56 -3.61 -1.56
N TYR A 155 15.51 -4.41 -2.04
CA TYR A 155 15.25 -5.77 -2.50
C TYR A 155 15.40 -6.76 -1.36
N HIS A 156 14.31 -7.45 -1.04
CA HIS A 156 14.35 -8.55 -0.09
C HIS A 156 15.05 -9.75 -0.72
N VAL A 157 16.16 -10.15 -0.11
CA VAL A 157 16.96 -11.31 -0.50
C VAL A 157 17.10 -12.24 0.71
N ASN A 158 17.58 -13.46 0.49
CA ASN A 158 17.84 -14.39 1.59
C ASN A 158 19.03 -15.29 1.25
N GLU A 159 20.21 -14.67 1.14
CA GLU A 159 21.43 -15.30 0.65
C GLU A 159 22.51 -15.28 1.73
N ASN A 160 23.24 -16.40 1.86
CA ASN A 160 24.42 -16.44 2.72
C ASN A 160 25.57 -15.69 2.03
N VAL A 161 26.19 -14.75 2.73
CA VAL A 161 27.25 -13.89 2.18
C VAL A 161 28.48 -13.91 3.07
N ASN A 162 29.64 -13.97 2.43
CA ASN A 162 30.92 -13.80 3.07
C ASN A 162 31.30 -12.33 3.08
N LEU A 163 31.83 -11.87 4.22
CA LEU A 163 32.31 -10.52 4.39
C LEU A 163 33.84 -10.49 4.29
N ARG A 164 34.39 -9.41 3.73
CA ARG A 164 35.84 -9.19 3.72
C ARG A 164 36.37 -9.05 5.14
N GLN A 165 37.61 -9.49 5.38
CA GLN A 165 38.24 -9.32 6.69
C GLN A 165 38.33 -7.84 7.09
N GLY A 166 38.09 -7.54 8.37
CA GLY A 166 38.13 -6.17 8.90
C GLY A 166 36.90 -5.31 8.54
N THR A 167 35.86 -5.91 7.98
CA THR A 167 34.59 -5.21 7.69
C THR A 167 33.98 -4.63 8.95
N VAL A 168 33.56 -3.36 8.86
CA VAL A 168 32.81 -2.68 9.92
C VAL A 168 31.32 -2.86 9.69
N LEU A 169 30.62 -3.30 10.73
CA LEU A 169 29.17 -3.43 10.74
C LEU A 169 28.53 -2.28 11.53
N PHE A 170 27.29 -1.97 11.22
CA PHE A 170 26.57 -0.83 11.77
C PHE A 170 25.20 -1.24 12.33
N LEU A 171 24.72 -0.52 13.33
CA LEU A 171 23.40 -0.77 13.95
C LEU A 171 22.26 -0.09 13.19
N GLU A 172 22.56 0.86 12.30
CA GLU A 172 21.56 1.60 11.55
C GLU A 172 21.96 1.80 10.08
N SER A 173 20.95 1.95 9.21
CA SER A 173 21.11 2.10 7.75
C SER A 173 21.83 3.38 7.31
N ARG A 174 22.00 4.35 8.22
CA ARG A 174 22.80 5.56 7.99
C ARG A 174 24.30 5.34 8.23
N LEU A 175 24.68 4.16 8.71
CA LEU A 175 26.06 3.75 8.96
C LEU A 175 26.82 4.71 9.91
N LYS A 176 26.13 5.29 10.91
CA LYS A 176 26.77 6.18 11.90
C LYS A 176 27.28 5.42 13.12
N THR A 177 26.45 4.53 13.66
CA THR A 177 26.77 3.78 14.88
C THR A 177 27.36 2.43 14.52
N LYS A 178 28.66 2.26 14.79
CA LYS A 178 29.35 0.98 14.59
C LYS A 178 28.85 -0.04 15.60
N ALA A 179 28.75 -1.30 15.18
CA ALA A 179 28.52 -2.42 16.07
C ALA A 179 29.85 -2.81 16.73
N GLU A 180 29.83 -2.99 18.05
CA GLU A 180 31.01 -3.40 18.81
C GLU A 180 31.05 -4.93 18.95
N ASN A 181 32.26 -5.50 19.03
CA ASN A 181 32.52 -6.92 19.31
C ASN A 181 31.93 -7.95 18.31
N VAL A 182 31.55 -7.52 17.10
CA VAL A 182 31.05 -8.46 16.09
C VAL A 182 32.20 -9.27 15.49
N HIS A 183 32.11 -10.59 15.59
CA HIS A 183 33.09 -11.49 14.99
C HIS A 183 32.71 -11.73 13.52
N VAL A 184 33.42 -11.07 12.60
CA VAL A 184 33.22 -11.15 11.13
C VAL A 184 33.57 -12.53 10.53
N LYS A 185 33.52 -13.59 11.33
CA LYS A 185 33.70 -15.00 10.91
C LYS A 185 32.39 -15.80 10.89
N GLY A 186 31.26 -15.19 11.26
CA GLY A 186 29.96 -15.86 11.23
C GLY A 186 29.33 -15.92 9.84
N ASP A 187 28.39 -16.85 9.69
CA ASP A 187 27.58 -17.02 8.49
C ASP A 187 26.50 -15.93 8.43
N PHE A 188 26.82 -14.80 7.78
CA PHE A 188 25.86 -13.71 7.61
C PHE A 188 24.85 -14.03 6.50
N ARG A 189 23.59 -13.67 6.74
CA ARG A 189 22.55 -13.66 5.71
C ARG A 189 22.23 -12.25 5.27
N LEU A 190 22.38 -11.95 3.99
CA LEU A 190 21.86 -10.73 3.40
C LEU A 190 20.34 -10.86 3.28
N LYS A 191 19.61 -9.91 3.88
CA LYS A 191 18.14 -9.91 3.95
C LYS A 191 17.46 -8.81 3.15
N LEU A 192 18.18 -7.72 2.97
CA LEU A 192 17.71 -6.54 2.25
C LEU A 192 18.93 -5.85 1.66
N LEU A 193 18.83 -5.36 0.44
CA LEU A 193 19.89 -4.55 -0.17
C LEU A 193 19.30 -3.37 -0.95
N PHE A 194 20.11 -2.34 -1.08
CA PHE A 194 19.83 -1.10 -1.80
C PHE A 194 20.99 -0.88 -2.79
N PRO A 195 20.82 -1.24 -4.07
CA PRO A 195 21.92 -1.27 -5.03
C PRO A 195 22.57 0.10 -5.23
N GLU A 196 21.77 1.15 -5.44
CA GLU A 196 22.27 2.49 -5.74
C GLU A 196 22.91 3.16 -4.52
N LYS A 197 22.33 2.95 -3.33
CA LYS A 197 22.89 3.42 -2.06
C LYS A 197 24.12 2.62 -1.67
N GLY A 198 24.28 1.41 -2.19
CA GLY A 198 25.39 0.51 -1.90
C GLY A 198 25.36 0.00 -0.46
N ILE A 199 24.18 -0.21 0.13
CA ILE A 199 24.03 -0.70 1.51
C ILE A 199 23.17 -1.96 1.60
N GLY A 200 23.44 -2.78 2.60
CA GLY A 200 22.71 -4.02 2.88
C GLY A 200 22.36 -4.19 4.35
N LYS A 201 21.34 -4.99 4.61
CA LYS A 201 20.93 -5.46 5.93
C LYS A 201 21.32 -6.92 6.07
N LEU A 202 22.15 -7.21 7.07
CA LEU A 202 22.59 -8.54 7.42
C LEU A 202 21.82 -9.06 8.64
N GLU A 203 21.65 -10.37 8.71
CA GLU A 203 21.16 -11.09 9.87
C GLU A 203 22.15 -12.20 10.27
N GLU A 204 22.49 -12.26 11.55
CA GLU A 204 23.32 -13.28 12.18
C GLU A 204 22.70 -13.63 13.55
N GLU A 205 22.36 -14.89 13.80
CA GLU A 205 21.78 -15.33 15.09
C GLU A 205 20.62 -14.46 15.64
N LYS A 206 19.78 -13.93 14.74
CA LYS A 206 18.67 -12.97 15.01
C LYS A 206 19.10 -11.54 15.35
N GLN A 207 20.39 -11.25 15.38
CA GLN A 207 20.90 -9.88 15.40
C GLN A 207 20.88 -9.30 13.98
N VAL A 208 20.67 -7.99 13.90
CA VAL A 208 20.54 -7.26 12.64
C VAL A 208 21.62 -6.22 12.55
N TYR A 209 22.33 -6.21 11.43
CA TYR A 209 23.36 -5.24 11.12
C TYR A 209 23.14 -4.60 9.76
N TRP A 210 23.81 -3.48 9.55
CA TRP A 210 23.91 -2.78 8.27
C TRP A 210 25.37 -2.73 7.82
N ILE A 211 25.57 -2.75 6.51
CA ILE A 211 26.89 -2.83 5.88
C ILE A 211 26.90 -2.03 4.57
N GLU A 212 28.06 -1.54 4.14
CA GLU A 212 28.27 -1.14 2.74
C GLU A 212 28.50 -2.40 1.88
N LEU A 213 27.76 -2.54 0.78
CA LEU A 213 27.81 -3.74 -0.09
C LEU A 213 29.20 -4.02 -0.67
N LYS A 214 30.05 -3.00 -0.83
CA LYS A 214 31.45 -3.16 -1.26
C LYS A 214 32.29 -4.08 -0.36
N HIS A 215 31.84 -4.34 0.87
CA HIS A 215 32.48 -5.23 1.83
C HIS A 215 31.98 -6.68 1.75
N VAL A 216 30.95 -6.96 0.97
CA VAL A 216 30.55 -8.32 0.61
C VAL A 216 31.54 -8.87 -0.43
N ASP A 217 31.72 -10.20 -0.46
CA ASP A 217 32.45 -10.86 -1.53
C ASP A 217 31.93 -10.43 -2.92
N PRO A 218 32.78 -9.92 -3.82
CA PRO A 218 32.35 -9.42 -5.13
C PRO A 218 31.59 -10.43 -5.98
N GLN A 219 32.05 -11.69 -6.00
CA GLN A 219 31.45 -12.71 -6.86
C GLN A 219 30.07 -13.10 -6.35
N GLN A 220 29.88 -13.14 -5.03
CA GLN A 220 28.56 -13.35 -4.44
C GLN A 220 27.64 -12.15 -4.69
N LEU A 221 28.14 -10.93 -4.50
CA LEU A 221 27.34 -9.73 -4.70
C LEU A 221 26.86 -9.60 -6.16
N GLU A 222 27.74 -9.80 -7.14
CA GLU A 222 27.40 -9.74 -8.56
C GLU A 222 26.28 -10.74 -8.91
N ARG A 223 26.40 -12.00 -8.48
CA ARG A 223 25.35 -13.01 -8.68
C ARG A 223 24.01 -12.60 -8.06
N ILE A 224 24.03 -11.97 -6.88
CA ILE A 224 22.80 -11.51 -6.23
C ILE A 224 22.17 -10.38 -7.06
N LEU A 225 22.98 -9.39 -7.46
CA LEU A 225 22.51 -8.24 -8.25
C LEU A 225 21.93 -8.67 -9.60
N ASP A 226 22.53 -9.65 -10.26
CA ASP A 226 22.06 -10.19 -11.55
C ASP A 226 20.71 -10.92 -11.45
N THR A 227 20.31 -11.36 -10.25
CA THR A 227 19.01 -12.02 -10.02
C THR A 227 17.91 -11.04 -9.62
N LEU A 228 18.23 -9.77 -9.41
CA LEU A 228 17.23 -8.79 -9.00
C LEU A 228 16.30 -8.49 -10.19
N PRO A 229 14.98 -8.47 -9.96
CA PRO A 229 14.06 -8.04 -10.99
C PRO A 229 14.24 -6.55 -11.28
N ASP A 230 14.01 -6.15 -12.52
CA ASP A 230 13.87 -4.74 -12.85
C ASP A 230 12.72 -4.15 -12.05
N TYR A 231 12.98 -3.06 -11.33
CA TYR A 231 11.95 -2.39 -10.56
C TYR A 231 11.00 -1.62 -11.48
N SER A 232 9.75 -2.09 -11.54
CA SER A 232 8.68 -1.48 -12.33
C SER A 232 7.42 -1.34 -11.48
N SER A 233 7.34 -0.28 -10.67
CA SER A 233 6.17 -0.05 -9.81
C SER A 233 4.93 0.43 -10.55
N THR A 234 5.08 0.84 -11.81
CA THR A 234 3.99 1.33 -12.66
C THR A 234 3.36 0.23 -13.50
N GLU A 235 4.06 -0.88 -13.70
CA GLU A 235 3.58 -2.01 -14.48
C GLU A 235 2.49 -2.77 -13.72
N GLU A 236 1.39 -3.07 -14.43
CA GLU A 236 0.19 -3.69 -13.85
C GLU A 236 -0.38 -2.96 -12.61
N VAL A 237 -0.04 -1.68 -12.39
CA VAL A 237 -0.44 -0.92 -11.18
C VAL A 237 -1.94 -0.98 -10.92
N GLU A 238 -2.75 -0.90 -11.97
CA GLU A 238 -4.22 -0.98 -11.90
C GLU A 238 -4.71 -2.35 -11.40
N LYS A 239 -4.07 -3.43 -11.87
CA LYS A 239 -4.40 -4.80 -11.47
C LYS A 239 -3.94 -5.08 -10.05
N SER A 240 -2.74 -4.61 -9.68
CA SER A 240 -2.22 -4.69 -8.32
C SER A 240 -3.13 -3.95 -7.33
N ASP A 241 -3.58 -2.76 -7.69
CA ASP A 241 -4.52 -1.97 -6.89
C ASP A 241 -5.86 -2.70 -6.69
N LEU A 242 -6.46 -3.24 -7.74
CA LEU A 242 -7.69 -4.04 -7.64
C LEU A 242 -7.53 -5.24 -6.71
N ILE A 243 -6.44 -5.99 -6.86
CA ILE A 243 -6.14 -7.15 -6.01
C ILE A 243 -6.01 -6.70 -4.57
N HIS A 244 -5.27 -5.61 -4.31
CA HIS A 244 -5.05 -5.08 -2.98
C HIS A 244 -6.36 -4.64 -2.30
N ASN A 245 -7.19 -3.86 -3.01
CA ASN A 245 -8.48 -3.38 -2.49
C ASN A 245 -9.40 -4.56 -2.15
N PHE A 246 -9.46 -5.56 -3.02
CA PHE A 246 -10.26 -6.75 -2.80
C PHE A 246 -9.78 -7.57 -1.59
N LEU A 247 -8.47 -7.78 -1.45
CA LEU A 247 -7.91 -8.50 -0.31
C LEU A 247 -8.17 -7.76 1.01
N THR A 248 -8.05 -6.43 0.99
CA THR A 248 -8.34 -5.58 2.15
C THR A 248 -9.80 -5.68 2.57
N GLU A 249 -10.74 -5.55 1.63
CA GLU A 249 -12.17 -5.67 1.93
C GLU A 249 -12.52 -7.07 2.44
N ARG A 250 -11.93 -8.11 1.85
CA ARG A 250 -12.07 -9.50 2.33
C ARG A 250 -11.57 -9.66 3.76
N GLN A 251 -10.44 -9.06 4.11
CA GLN A 251 -9.87 -9.12 5.45
C GLN A 251 -10.76 -8.40 6.47
N GLN A 252 -11.25 -7.20 6.14
CA GLN A 252 -12.17 -6.45 6.99
C GLN A 252 -13.48 -7.20 7.22
N ALA A 253 -14.07 -7.76 6.17
CA ALA A 253 -15.29 -8.53 6.30
C ALA A 253 -15.08 -9.84 7.09
N LYS A 254 -13.94 -10.53 6.91
CA LYS A 254 -13.57 -11.67 7.77
C LYS A 254 -13.56 -11.26 9.24
N HIS A 255 -12.95 -10.11 9.56
CA HIS A 255 -12.91 -9.61 10.92
C HIS A 255 -14.31 -9.35 11.50
N VAL A 256 -15.20 -8.70 10.74
CA VAL A 256 -16.60 -8.47 11.15
C VAL A 256 -17.35 -9.78 11.35
N ILE A 257 -17.22 -10.73 10.44
CA ILE A 257 -17.88 -12.05 10.57
C ILE A 257 -17.35 -12.78 11.81
N THR A 258 -16.04 -12.78 12.04
CA THR A 258 -15.45 -13.37 13.25
C THR A 258 -15.95 -12.69 14.52
N ALA A 259 -16.05 -11.36 14.55
CA ALA A 259 -16.61 -10.63 15.68
C ALA A 259 -18.08 -11.00 15.93
N LEU A 260 -18.92 -11.03 14.88
CA LEU A 260 -20.33 -11.43 14.98
C LEU A 260 -20.51 -12.89 15.43
N VAL A 261 -19.67 -13.80 14.95
CA VAL A 261 -19.67 -15.20 15.37
C VAL A 261 -19.27 -15.31 16.83
N ASN A 262 -18.23 -14.60 17.27
CA ASN A 262 -17.80 -14.58 18.67
C ASN A 262 -18.88 -14.00 19.58
N ASP A 263 -19.53 -12.89 19.18
CA ASP A 263 -20.65 -12.31 19.93
C ASP A 263 -21.82 -13.29 20.03
N LYS A 264 -22.16 -14.00 18.94
CA LYS A 264 -23.19 -15.05 18.99
C LYS A 264 -22.78 -16.28 19.79
N MET A 265 -21.51 -16.67 19.81
CA MET A 265 -21.03 -17.76 20.67
C MET A 265 -21.08 -17.36 22.14
N ASN A 266 -20.73 -16.12 22.45
CA ASN A 266 -20.80 -15.55 23.80
C ASN A 266 -22.25 -15.35 24.28
N GLN A 267 -23.17 -15.00 23.38
CA GLN A 267 -24.62 -14.93 23.67
C GLN A 267 -25.27 -16.32 23.70
N GLY A 268 -24.79 -17.25 22.87
CA GLY A 268 -25.27 -18.63 22.78
C GLY A 268 -24.81 -19.53 23.95
N TRP A 269 -23.78 -19.14 24.70
CA TRP A 269 -23.47 -19.74 26.00
C TRP A 269 -24.56 -19.47 27.06
N ASN A 270 -25.47 -18.51 26.83
CA ASN A 270 -26.64 -18.27 27.67
C ASN A 270 -27.96 -18.83 27.09
N ALA A 271 -27.93 -19.50 25.94
CA ALA A 271 -29.13 -20.06 25.31
C ALA A 271 -28.83 -21.47 24.77
N GLN A 272 -28.84 -22.45 25.67
CA GLN A 272 -29.20 -23.80 25.28
C GLN A 272 -30.68 -23.83 24.84
N VAL A 273 -30.99 -24.79 23.97
CA VAL A 273 -32.32 -25.21 23.46
C VAL A 273 -32.62 -24.70 22.04
N ASP A 274 -32.13 -25.41 21.01
CA ASP A 274 -32.94 -26.40 20.29
C ASP A 274 -32.18 -26.92 19.05
N GLY A 275 -31.81 -28.20 19.10
CA GLY A 275 -31.11 -28.89 18.02
C GLY A 275 -32.11 -29.53 17.07
N PHE A 276 -32.47 -28.86 15.97
CA PHE A 276 -32.99 -29.52 14.75
C PHE A 276 -32.94 -28.64 13.46
N GLU A 277 -32.27 -27.47 13.46
CA GLU A 277 -32.23 -26.53 12.32
C GLU A 277 -30.86 -26.48 11.57
N GLY A 278 -30.11 -27.58 11.54
CA GLY A 278 -28.70 -27.55 11.07
C GLY A 278 -28.50 -27.32 9.56
N GLN A 279 -29.41 -27.78 8.69
CA GLN A 279 -29.20 -27.79 7.23
C GLN A 279 -29.83 -26.61 6.48
N SER A 280 -31.03 -26.15 6.88
CA SER A 280 -31.68 -24.96 6.27
C SER A 280 -30.86 -23.70 6.51
N ASN A 281 -30.28 -23.59 7.70
CA ASN A 281 -29.48 -22.46 8.16
C ASN A 281 -28.16 -22.34 7.37
N ILE A 282 -27.61 -23.44 6.82
CA ILE A 282 -26.39 -23.39 5.99
C ILE A 282 -26.71 -22.85 4.58
N HIS A 283 -27.81 -23.28 3.96
CA HIS A 283 -28.22 -22.76 2.65
C HIS A 283 -28.57 -21.27 2.73
N GLU A 284 -29.30 -20.88 3.78
CA GLU A 284 -29.67 -19.49 4.02
C GLU A 284 -28.45 -18.63 4.36
N ARG A 285 -27.51 -19.12 5.19
CA ARG A 285 -26.21 -18.47 5.41
C ARG A 285 -25.40 -18.34 4.13
N TYR A 286 -25.40 -19.35 3.26
CA TYR A 286 -24.71 -19.31 1.98
C TYR A 286 -25.34 -18.30 1.02
N GLN A 287 -26.68 -18.26 0.91
CA GLN A 287 -27.38 -17.25 0.11
C GLN A 287 -27.19 -15.84 0.67
N ASN A 288 -27.22 -15.68 1.99
CA ASN A 288 -26.93 -14.41 2.66
C ASN A 288 -25.48 -13.98 2.43
N LEU A 289 -24.51 -14.91 2.48
CA LEU A 289 -23.11 -14.60 2.17
C LEU A 289 -22.94 -14.26 0.69
N LYS A 290 -23.59 -15.00 -0.22
CA LYS A 290 -23.56 -14.79 -1.67
C LYS A 290 -24.17 -13.44 -2.07
N ASN A 291 -25.29 -13.07 -1.44
CA ASN A 291 -26.00 -11.82 -1.69
C ASN A 291 -25.43 -10.65 -0.89
N SER A 292 -24.62 -10.91 0.15
CA SER A 292 -23.87 -9.88 0.86
C SER A 292 -22.88 -9.20 -0.09
N LYS A 293 -22.50 -7.97 0.24
CA LYS A 293 -21.50 -7.18 -0.49
C LYS A 293 -20.24 -8.02 -0.80
N LEU A 294 -19.79 -8.84 0.15
CA LEU A 294 -18.63 -9.72 0.00
C LEU A 294 -18.84 -10.86 -1.01
N GLY A 295 -20.00 -11.52 -1.00
CA GLY A 295 -20.29 -12.59 -1.96
C GLY A 295 -20.42 -12.05 -3.38
N GLN A 296 -21.06 -10.90 -3.54
CA GLN A 296 -21.14 -10.21 -4.83
C GLN A 296 -19.74 -9.82 -5.33
N LEU A 297 -18.88 -9.30 -4.45
CA LEU A 297 -17.49 -8.98 -4.78
C LEU A 297 -16.69 -10.21 -5.20
N GLN A 298 -16.81 -11.34 -4.49
CA GLN A 298 -16.12 -12.59 -4.85
C GLN A 298 -16.53 -13.10 -6.23
N ILE A 299 -17.82 -13.06 -6.55
CA ILE A 299 -18.34 -13.44 -7.87
C ILE A 299 -17.79 -12.50 -8.95
N LYS A 300 -17.79 -11.19 -8.68
CA LYS A 300 -17.26 -10.16 -9.60
C LYS A 300 -15.76 -10.32 -9.84
N TYR A 301 -14.96 -10.56 -8.80
CA TYR A 301 -13.52 -10.86 -8.93
C TYR A 301 -13.27 -12.11 -9.78
N TRP A 302 -14.05 -13.19 -9.56
CA TRP A 302 -13.94 -14.40 -10.38
C TRP A 302 -14.22 -14.09 -11.85
N ASN A 303 -15.30 -13.34 -12.13
CA ASN A 303 -15.67 -12.95 -13.49
C ASN A 303 -14.60 -12.06 -14.15
N MET A 304 -14.03 -11.11 -13.41
CA MET A 304 -12.93 -10.28 -13.86
C MET A 304 -11.68 -11.11 -14.19
N ARG A 305 -11.31 -12.08 -13.34
CA ARG A 305 -10.18 -12.99 -13.58
C ARG A 305 -10.40 -13.86 -14.82
N LYS A 306 -11.64 -14.30 -15.09
CA LYS A 306 -12.00 -15.00 -16.34
C LYS A 306 -11.90 -14.09 -17.57
N LYS A 307 -12.32 -12.83 -17.45
CA LYS A 307 -12.32 -11.87 -18.57
C LYS A 307 -10.89 -11.44 -18.92
N TRP A 308 -10.06 -11.15 -17.92
CA TRP A 308 -8.72 -10.60 -18.12
C TRP A 308 -7.64 -11.70 -18.25
N GLY A 309 -7.82 -12.85 -17.59
CA GLY A 309 -6.97 -14.03 -17.74
C GLY A 309 -7.05 -14.69 -19.12
N LYS A 310 -8.12 -14.42 -19.89
CA LYS A 310 -8.24 -14.88 -21.29
C LYS A 310 -7.53 -13.96 -22.30
N SER A 311 -7.13 -12.74 -21.93
CA SER A 311 -6.47 -11.82 -22.87
C SER A 311 -4.96 -12.03 -23.01
N HIS A 312 -4.33 -12.82 -22.14
CA HIS A 312 -2.90 -13.16 -22.20
C HIS A 312 -2.62 -14.67 -22.28
N GLY A 313 -3.66 -15.49 -22.46
CA GLY A 313 -3.49 -16.88 -22.90
C GLY A 313 -3.47 -16.92 -24.41
N LYS A 314 -2.28 -17.15 -24.98
CA LYS A 314 -2.04 -17.45 -26.40
C LYS A 314 -3.27 -18.01 -27.12
N SER A 315 -3.68 -17.31 -28.18
CA SER A 315 -4.18 -17.99 -29.37
C SER A 315 -3.02 -18.85 -29.90
N THR A 316 -2.96 -20.10 -29.48
CA THR A 316 -2.33 -21.16 -30.27
C THR A 316 -3.47 -21.91 -30.94
N SER A 317 -3.61 -21.64 -32.23
CA SER A 317 -4.10 -22.51 -33.31
C SER A 317 -4.69 -23.86 -32.90
N ASN A 318 -5.94 -24.10 -33.32
CA ASN A 318 -6.20 -24.90 -34.53
C ASN A 318 -7.39 -24.33 -35.28
#